data_AF-C6EVH0-F1
#
_entry.id   AF-C6EVH0-F1
#
_cell.length_a   1.000
_cell.length_b   1.000
_cell.length_c   1.000
_cell.angle_alpha   90.00
_cell.angle_beta   90.00
_cell.angle_gamma   90.00
#
_symmetry.space_group_name_H-M   'P 1'
#
loop_
_entity.id
_entity.type
_entity.pdbx_description
1 polymer ?
#
loop_
_entity_poly.entity_id
_entity_poly.type
_entity_poly.pdbx_seq_one_letter_code
_entity_poly.pdbx_strand_id
1 'polypeptide(L)'
;MCCRDHDHCENWISALEYKHGMRNYYPSTISHCDCDNQFRSCLMKLKDGTADYVGQAYFNVLKIPCFELEEGEGCVDWNFWLECTESKIMPVAKLVSAAPYQAQAETQSGEGRKRSRKKRKWLGQTHLDAAGQRGRLGTQGGLHYPPPLHFILTTTTL
;
A
#
# COMPACT_ATOMS: atom_id res chain seq x y z
N MET A 1 0.35 16.84 7.50
CA MET A 1 -0.95 16.22 7.15
C MET A 1 -0.65 14.78 6.78
N CYS A 2 -0.86 13.80 7.68
CA CYS A 2 -0.16 12.51 7.61
C CYS A 2 -0.27 11.74 6.28
N CYS A 3 -1.49 11.54 5.74
CA CYS A 3 -1.65 10.76 4.50
C CYS A 3 -1.03 11.47 3.29
N ARG A 4 -1.19 12.79 3.19
CA ARG A 4 -0.59 13.57 2.11
C ARG A 4 0.92 13.49 2.16
N ASP A 5 1.52 13.55 3.35
CA ASP A 5 2.98 13.46 3.51
C ASP A 5 3.47 12.04 3.13
N HIS A 6 2.70 10.99 3.43
CA HIS A 6 2.98 9.61 3.03
C HIS A 6 2.89 9.39 1.52
N ASP A 7 1.88 9.96 0.86
CA ASP A 7 1.68 9.86 -0.59
C ASP A 7 2.82 10.52 -1.40
N HIS A 8 3.58 11.45 -0.80
CA HIS A 8 4.74 12.10 -1.42
C HIS A 8 6.08 11.42 -1.06
N CYS A 9 6.05 10.17 -0.61
CA CYS A 9 7.27 9.39 -0.39
C CYS A 9 8.15 9.38 -1.66
N GLU A 10 9.46 9.56 -1.53
CA GLU A 10 10.38 9.58 -2.67
C GLU A 10 10.53 8.19 -3.30
N ASN A 11 10.51 7.15 -2.45
CA ASN A 11 10.72 5.76 -2.82
C ASN A 11 9.44 4.96 -2.62
N TRP A 12 8.78 4.66 -3.73
CA TRP A 12 7.59 3.79 -3.78
C TRP A 12 7.63 2.92 -5.04
N ILE A 13 6.86 1.82 -5.00
CA ILE A 13 6.66 0.88 -6.12
C ILE A 13 5.17 0.69 -6.31
N SER A 14 4.63 1.10 -7.46
CA SER A 14 3.21 0.98 -7.79
C SER A 14 2.78 -0.48 -7.91
N ALA A 15 1.47 -0.72 -7.83
CA ALA A 15 0.91 -2.05 -8.05
C ALA A 15 1.34 -2.59 -9.42
N LEU A 16 1.83 -3.84 -9.45
CA LEU A 16 2.32 -4.54 -10.64
C LEU A 16 3.56 -3.92 -11.31
N GLU A 17 4.16 -2.87 -10.74
CA GLU A 17 5.39 -2.27 -11.24
C GLU A 17 6.59 -3.18 -10.94
N TYR A 18 7.59 -3.18 -11.84
CA TYR A 18 8.92 -3.71 -11.54
C TYR A 18 9.86 -2.52 -11.29
N LYS A 19 10.40 -2.43 -10.07
CA LYS A 19 11.29 -1.34 -9.66
C LYS A 19 12.21 -1.85 -8.56
N HIS A 20 13.43 -1.31 -8.48
CA HIS A 20 14.43 -1.74 -7.49
C HIS A 20 14.62 -3.27 -7.50
N GLY A 21 14.77 -3.89 -8.66
CA GLY A 21 15.01 -5.34 -8.77
C GLY A 21 13.83 -6.24 -8.35
N MET A 22 12.65 -5.69 -8.02
CA MET A 22 11.51 -6.43 -7.46
C MET A 22 10.20 -6.08 -8.18
N ARG A 23 9.35 -7.10 -8.39
CA ARG A 23 7.98 -6.93 -8.91
C ARG A 23 6.99 -6.81 -7.76
N ASN A 24 6.27 -5.69 -7.68
CA ASN A 24 5.20 -5.53 -6.71
C ASN A 24 3.95 -6.32 -7.13
N TYR A 25 3.75 -7.51 -6.58
CA TYR A 25 2.54 -8.32 -6.82
C TYR A 25 1.33 -7.89 -5.98
N TYR A 26 1.48 -6.91 -5.07
CA TYR A 26 0.36 -6.39 -4.30
C TYR A 26 -0.51 -5.48 -5.17
N PRO A 27 -1.84 -5.46 -4.95
CA PRO A 27 -2.76 -4.59 -5.68
C PRO A 27 -2.70 -3.13 -5.18
N SER A 28 -1.66 -2.76 -4.43
CA SER A 28 -1.45 -1.45 -3.83
C SER A 28 -0.01 -1.01 -4.00
N THR A 29 0.23 0.30 -3.92
CA THR A 29 1.59 0.85 -3.83
C THR A 29 2.27 0.38 -2.54
N ILE A 30 3.55 0.01 -2.65
CA ILE A 30 4.43 -0.29 -1.52
C ILE A 30 5.40 0.87 -1.39
N SER A 31 5.53 1.44 -0.20
CA SER A 31 6.42 2.56 0.10
C SER A 31 7.67 2.10 0.86
N HIS A 32 8.70 2.94 0.90
CA HIS A 32 9.89 2.68 1.72
C HIS A 32 9.52 2.64 3.22
N CYS A 33 10.18 1.77 3.98
CA CYS A 33 9.87 1.58 5.40
C CYS A 33 10.02 2.85 6.24
N ASP A 34 10.91 3.77 5.87
CA ASP A 34 11.02 5.08 6.53
C ASP A 34 9.75 5.92 6.40
N CYS A 35 9.10 5.90 5.22
CA CYS A 35 7.85 6.62 4.99
C CYS A 35 6.71 6.03 5.82
N ASP A 36 6.61 4.69 5.87
CA ASP A 36 5.60 4.00 6.67
C ASP A 36 5.80 4.22 8.17
N ASN A 37 7.05 4.23 8.65
CA ASN A 37 7.40 4.52 10.04
C ASN A 37 7.06 5.97 10.44
N GLN A 38 7.33 6.92 9.55
CA GLN A 38 6.95 8.32 9.76
C GLN A 38 5.44 8.50 9.73
N PHE A 39 4.75 7.84 8.80
CA PHE A 39 3.30 7.87 8.68
C PHE A 39 2.63 7.32 9.94
N ARG A 40 3.04 6.12 10.40
CA ARG A 40 2.61 5.51 11.66
C ARG A 40 2.79 6.47 12.84
N SER A 41 3.99 7.06 12.95
CA SER A 41 4.33 8.01 14.02
C SER A 41 3.50 9.29 13.95
N CYS A 42 3.19 9.78 12.75
CA CYS A 42 2.34 10.96 12.55
C CYS A 42 0.91 10.69 13.02
N LEU A 43 0.33 9.55 12.63
CA LEU A 43 -1.02 9.16 13.04
C LEU A 43 -1.15 9.05 14.56
N MET A 44 -0.18 8.40 15.22
CA MET A 44 -0.17 8.26 16.69
C MET A 44 -0.10 9.60 17.42
N LYS A 45 0.57 10.61 16.85
CA LYS A 45 0.72 11.93 17.46
C LYS A 45 -0.55 12.78 17.37
N LEU A 46 -1.40 12.55 16.37
CA LEU A 46 -2.63 13.33 16.18
C LEU A 46 -3.67 13.09 17.26
N LYS A 47 -3.70 11.90 17.88
CA LYS A 47 -4.69 11.52 18.91
C LYS A 47 -6.14 11.78 18.46
N ASP A 48 -6.43 11.46 17.20
CA ASP A 48 -7.73 11.64 16.57
C ASP A 48 -8.32 10.28 16.17
N GLY A 49 -9.63 10.10 16.35
CA GLY A 49 -10.31 8.83 16.05
C GLY A 49 -10.22 8.44 14.56
N THR A 50 -10.15 9.41 13.65
CA THR A 50 -9.94 9.18 12.22
C THR A 50 -8.51 8.71 11.96
N ALA A 51 -7.51 9.32 12.62
CA ALA A 51 -6.12 8.90 12.52
C ALA A 51 -5.93 7.46 13.03
N ASP A 52 -6.58 7.12 14.16
CA ASP A 52 -6.56 5.76 14.69
C ASP A 52 -7.25 4.77 13.74
N TYR A 53 -8.39 5.12 13.16
CA TYR A 53 -9.06 4.27 12.17
C TYR A 53 -8.15 4.00 10.95
N VAL A 54 -7.51 5.04 10.40
CA VAL A 54 -6.56 4.92 9.29
C VAL A 54 -5.37 4.04 9.68
N GLY A 55 -4.79 4.26 10.86
CA GLY A 55 -3.66 3.48 11.36
C GLY A 55 -4.02 2.00 11.53
N GLN A 56 -5.17 1.70 12.11
CA GLN A 56 -5.68 0.34 12.27
C GLN A 56 -5.91 -0.33 10.90
N ALA A 57 -6.55 0.37 9.96
CA ALA A 57 -6.83 -0.15 8.63
C ALA A 57 -5.52 -0.48 7.87
N TYR A 58 -4.57 0.46 7.84
CA TYR A 58 -3.34 0.31 7.06
C TYR A 58 -2.40 -0.76 7.67
N PHE A 59 -2.03 -0.61 8.95
CA PHE A 59 -0.96 -1.42 9.56
C PHE A 59 -1.43 -2.76 10.13
N ASN A 60 -2.71 -2.88 10.53
CA ASN A 60 -3.20 -4.08 11.22
C ASN A 60 -4.15 -4.92 10.38
N VAL A 61 -4.98 -4.30 9.53
CA VAL A 61 -5.95 -5.01 8.67
C VAL A 61 -5.36 -5.33 7.30
N LEU A 62 -4.94 -4.31 6.55
CA LEU A 62 -4.39 -4.50 5.20
C LEU A 62 -2.98 -5.09 5.24
N LYS A 63 -2.19 -4.76 6.27
CA LYS A 63 -0.82 -5.24 6.47
C LYS A 63 0.02 -5.10 5.20
N ILE A 64 -0.13 -3.96 4.52
CA ILE A 64 0.65 -3.64 3.34
C ILE A 64 2.13 -3.65 3.77
N PRO A 65 3.00 -4.44 3.14
CA PRO A 65 4.42 -4.41 3.48
C PRO A 65 5.02 -3.07 3.07
N CYS A 66 6.14 -2.72 3.71
CA CYS A 66 7.04 -1.69 3.20
C CYS A 66 8.27 -2.37 2.58
N PHE A 67 9.17 -1.60 1.97
CA PHE A 67 10.45 -2.15 1.51
C PHE A 67 11.65 -1.37 2.04
N GLU A 68 12.76 -2.08 2.16
CA GLU A 68 14.11 -1.53 2.36
C GLU A 68 14.95 -1.85 1.13
N LEU A 69 15.96 -1.02 0.85
CA LEU A 69 16.89 -1.24 -0.25
C LEU A 69 18.16 -1.91 0.28
N GLU A 70 18.46 -3.11 -0.21
CA GLU A 70 19.67 -3.86 0.11
C GLU A 70 20.47 -4.11 -1.18
N GLU A 71 21.81 -4.13 -1.13
CA GLU A 71 22.60 -4.52 -2.29
C GLU A 71 22.33 -5.98 -2.67
N GLY A 72 21.98 -6.21 -3.93
CA GLY A 72 21.68 -7.54 -4.45
C GLY A 72 21.67 -7.57 -5.96
N GLU A 73 21.50 -8.76 -6.52
CA GLU A 73 21.39 -8.97 -7.95
C GLU A 73 19.96 -8.68 -8.43
N GLY A 74 19.80 -7.70 -9.33
CA GLY A 74 18.52 -7.32 -9.93
C GLY A 74 18.57 -7.42 -11.45
N CYS A 75 17.44 -7.81 -12.05
CA CYS A 75 17.33 -7.91 -13.50
C CYS A 75 17.21 -6.52 -14.13
N VAL A 76 18.04 -6.24 -15.13
CA VAL A 76 18.08 -4.94 -15.84
C VAL A 76 17.62 -5.04 -17.28
N ASP A 77 17.58 -6.23 -17.85
CA ASP A 77 17.13 -6.46 -19.22
C ASP A 77 16.34 -7.77 -19.34
N TRP A 78 15.36 -7.77 -20.25
CA TRP A 78 14.40 -8.84 -20.41
C TRP A 78 14.24 -9.18 -21.89
N ASN A 79 14.17 -10.48 -22.22
CA ASN A 79 13.78 -10.88 -23.56
C ASN A 79 12.26 -10.85 -23.76
N PHE A 80 11.82 -11.10 -25.00
CA PHE A 80 10.41 -11.09 -25.35
C PHE A 80 9.58 -12.23 -24.71
N TRP A 81 10.24 -13.26 -24.17
CA TRP A 81 9.60 -14.35 -23.42
C TRP A 81 9.52 -14.07 -21.91
N LEU A 82 9.84 -12.85 -21.46
CA LEU A 82 9.87 -12.45 -20.04
C LEU A 82 10.91 -13.20 -19.21
N GLU A 83 11.97 -13.72 -19.84
CA GLU A 83 13.13 -14.23 -19.13
C GLU A 83 14.17 -13.11 -18.97
N CYS A 84 14.81 -13.06 -17.80
CA CYS A 84 15.86 -12.10 -17.52
C CYS A 84 17.12 -12.44 -18.32
N THR A 85 17.59 -11.52 -19.14
CA THR A 85 18.79 -11.70 -19.98
C THR A 85 20.05 -11.16 -19.34
N GLU A 86 19.94 -10.09 -18.55
CA GLU A 86 21.05 -9.46 -17.87
C GLU A 86 20.67 -9.05 -16.45
N SER A 87 21.54 -9.41 -15.50
CA SER A 87 21.44 -9.03 -14.09
C SER A 87 22.63 -8.19 -13.65
N LYS A 88 22.41 -7.25 -12.75
CA LYS A 88 23.45 -6.38 -12.19
C LYS A 88 23.31 -6.27 -10.67
N ILE A 89 24.43 -6.03 -9.98
CA ILE A 89 24.40 -5.67 -8.56
C ILE A 89 23.85 -4.25 -8.43
N MET A 90 22.78 -4.08 -7.65
CA MET A 90 22.04 -2.84 -7.49
C MET A 90 21.29 -2.84 -6.15
N PRO A 91 20.76 -1.69 -5.68
CA PRO A 91 19.85 -1.67 -4.54
C PRO A 91 18.51 -2.33 -4.90
N VAL A 92 18.30 -3.55 -4.39
CA VAL A 92 17.10 -4.36 -4.57
C VAL A 92 16.14 -4.14 -3.40
N ALA A 93 14.85 -3.98 -3.70
CA ALA A 93 13.80 -3.83 -2.70
C ALA A 93 13.49 -5.17 -2.03
N LYS A 94 13.65 -5.21 -0.72
CA LYS A 94 13.27 -6.32 0.15
C LYS A 94 12.05 -5.95 0.97
N LEU A 95 11.03 -6.80 0.89
CA LEU A 95 9.79 -6.57 1.63
C LEU A 95 9.97 -6.82 3.12
N VAL A 96 9.46 -5.88 3.91
CA VAL A 96 9.42 -5.95 5.38
C VAL A 96 7.96 -5.86 5.82
N SER A 97 7.58 -6.73 6.75
CA SER A 97 6.24 -6.70 7.32
C SER A 97 6.04 -5.42 8.13
N ALA A 98 4.92 -4.73 7.90
CA ALA A 98 4.61 -3.50 8.63
C ALA A 98 4.51 -3.72 10.15
N ALA A 99 5.07 -2.78 10.91
CA ALA A 99 4.93 -2.77 12.36
C ALA A 99 3.48 -2.45 12.76
N PRO A 100 2.91 -3.14 13.76
CA PRO A 100 1.51 -2.96 14.12
C PRO A 100 1.22 -1.56 14.65
N TYR A 101 0.04 -1.03 14.34
CA TYR A 101 -0.46 0.22 14.91
C TYR A 101 -1.06 -0.02 16.30
N GLN A 102 -0.78 0.89 17.23
CA GLN A 102 -1.38 0.90 18.56
C GLN A 102 -2.00 2.27 18.79
N ALA A 103 -3.33 2.32 18.79
CA ALA A 103 -4.05 3.52 19.19
C ALA A 103 -3.75 3.84 20.66
N GLN A 104 -3.56 5.11 20.99
CA GLN A 104 -3.47 5.50 22.39
C GLN A 104 -4.85 5.36 23.01
N ALA A 105 -5.01 4.42 23.94
CA ALA A 105 -6.23 4.36 24.73
C ALA A 105 -6.36 5.68 25.50
N GLU A 106 -7.45 6.41 25.26
CA GLU A 106 -7.88 7.47 26.16
C GLU A 106 -7.86 6.89 27.58
N THR A 107 -7.03 7.45 28.46
CA THR A 107 -7.03 7.07 29.87
C THR A 107 -8.35 7.56 30.46
N GLN A 108 -9.37 6.71 30.47
CA GLN A 108 -10.62 6.93 31.17
C GLN A 108 -10.37 6.73 32.68
N SER A 109 -9.91 7.77 33.36
CA SER A 109 -10.21 7.93 34.78
C SER A 109 -11.70 8.27 34.90
N GLY A 110 -12.54 7.29 35.23
CA GLY A 110 -13.96 7.57 35.49
C GLY A 110 -14.87 6.35 35.40
N GLU A 111 -15.05 5.70 36.54
CA GLU A 111 -16.27 5.05 37.04
C GLU A 111 -17.32 4.54 36.03
N GLY A 112 -17.54 3.23 36.06
CA GLY A 112 -18.48 2.53 35.19
C GLY A 112 -19.91 3.07 35.24
N ARG A 113 -20.49 3.25 34.06
CA ARG A 113 -21.95 3.38 33.89
C ARG A 113 -22.45 2.37 32.86
N LYS A 114 -23.02 1.28 33.35
CA LYS A 114 -23.75 0.28 32.55
C LYS A 114 -24.87 0.97 31.78
N ARG A 115 -24.73 1.13 30.45
CA ARG A 115 -25.83 1.56 29.59
C ARG A 115 -26.57 0.33 29.05
N SER A 116 -27.79 0.18 29.53
CA SER A 116 -28.79 -0.79 29.08
C SER A 116 -29.08 -0.61 27.59
N ARG A 117 -28.94 -1.69 26.82
CA ARG A 117 -29.07 -1.72 25.35
C ARG A 117 -30.56 -1.78 24.99
N LYS A 118 -31.19 -0.64 24.73
CA LYS A 118 -32.57 -0.57 24.19
C LYS A 118 -32.53 -0.78 22.67
N LYS A 119 -33.04 -1.94 22.24
CA LYS A 119 -33.12 -2.40 20.84
C LYS A 119 -34.02 -1.44 20.03
N ARG A 120 -33.47 -0.69 19.08
CA ARG A 120 -34.26 0.05 18.07
C ARG A 120 -34.24 -0.74 16.76
N LYS A 121 -35.45 -1.10 16.31
CA LYS A 121 -35.78 -1.77 15.05
C LYS A 121 -35.74 -0.74 13.93
N TRP A 122 -34.90 -0.94 12.92
CA TRP A 122 -34.91 -0.16 11.68
C TRP A 122 -35.47 -1.03 10.55
N LEU A 123 -36.57 -0.58 9.94
CA LEU A 123 -37.10 -1.06 8.66
C LEU A 123 -36.33 -0.36 7.51
N GLY A 124 -36.25 -1.02 6.35
CA GLY A 124 -35.41 -0.73 5.16
C GLY A 124 -35.62 0.64 4.47
N GLN A 125 -35.03 0.96 3.31
CA GLN A 125 -34.51 0.16 2.18
C GLN A 125 -33.75 1.12 1.19
N THR A 126 -32.84 0.57 0.35
CA THR A 126 -32.34 1.07 -0.99
C THR A 126 -31.61 2.44 -1.07
N HIS A 127 -30.68 2.76 -1.98
CA HIS A 127 -30.33 2.31 -3.33
C HIS A 127 -28.84 2.66 -3.63
N LEU A 128 -28.30 2.06 -4.70
CA LEU A 128 -26.96 2.25 -5.29
C LEU A 128 -26.75 3.67 -5.85
N ASP A 129 -25.49 4.14 -5.89
CA ASP A 129 -24.90 4.74 -7.10
C ASP A 129 -23.36 4.85 -7.03
N ALA A 130 -22.74 4.63 -8.19
CA ALA A 130 -21.32 4.60 -8.45
C ALA A 130 -20.82 5.97 -8.96
N ALA A 131 -19.57 6.34 -8.63
CA ALA A 131 -18.77 7.26 -9.43
C ALA A 131 -17.28 7.10 -9.12
N GLY A 132 -16.55 6.45 -10.03
CA GLY A 132 -15.09 6.44 -10.04
C GLY A 132 -14.54 7.72 -10.69
N GLN A 133 -13.38 8.17 -10.22
CA GLN A 133 -12.57 9.15 -10.94
C GLN A 133 -11.11 8.71 -10.97
N ARG A 134 -10.63 8.50 -12.21
CA ARG A 134 -9.25 8.22 -12.58
C ARG A 134 -8.43 9.50 -12.48
N GLY A 135 -7.40 9.49 -11.64
CA GLY A 135 -6.34 10.50 -11.60
C GLY A 135 -5.18 10.11 -12.52
N ARG A 136 -4.63 11.11 -13.22
CA ARG A 136 -3.72 11.04 -14.37
C ARG A 136 -2.47 10.18 -14.20
N LEU A 137 -2.21 9.41 -15.26
CA LEU A 137 -0.93 8.83 -15.61
C LEU A 137 0.07 9.96 -15.89
N GLY A 138 1.04 10.15 -14.99
CA GLY A 138 2.25 10.93 -15.27
C GLY A 138 3.26 10.00 -15.95
N THR A 139 3.50 10.24 -17.24
CA THR A 139 4.56 9.61 -18.01
C THR A 139 5.91 10.21 -17.62
N GLN A 140 6.86 9.36 -17.22
CA GLN A 140 8.31 9.51 -17.45
C GLN A 140 9.05 8.29 -16.88
N GLY A 141 9.62 7.46 -17.77
CA GLY A 141 10.45 6.29 -17.42
C GLY A 141 10.40 5.24 -18.53
N GLY A 142 11.53 4.98 -19.18
CA GLY A 142 11.64 4.27 -20.46
C GLY A 142 11.19 2.81 -20.48
N LEU A 143 10.87 2.36 -21.69
CA LEU A 143 10.44 1.00 -22.04
C LEU A 143 11.59 -0.01 -21.90
N HIS A 144 11.84 -0.55 -20.70
CA HIS A 144 12.65 -1.76 -20.50
C HIS A 144 12.10 -2.60 -19.33
N TYR A 145 10.80 -2.89 -19.33
CA TYR A 145 10.17 -3.70 -18.28
C TYR A 145 9.28 -4.79 -18.87
N PRO A 146 9.23 -5.99 -18.27
CA PRO A 146 8.36 -7.05 -18.74
C PRO A 146 6.90 -6.59 -18.61
N PRO A 147 6.07 -6.78 -19.65
CA PRO A 147 4.68 -6.33 -19.63
C PRO A 147 3.91 -6.96 -18.47
N PRO A 148 2.86 -6.30 -17.97
CA PRO A 148 1.98 -6.91 -16.98
C PRO A 148 1.43 -8.23 -17.54
N LEU A 149 1.30 -9.25 -16.68
CA LEU A 149 0.87 -10.63 -17.02
C LEU A 149 -0.39 -10.71 -17.90
N HIS A 150 -1.18 -9.65 -17.94
CA HIS A 150 -2.41 -9.53 -18.73
C HIS A 150 -2.21 -9.42 -20.26
N PHE A 151 -0.98 -9.23 -20.75
CA PHE A 151 -0.67 -9.14 -22.20
C PHE A 151 -0.36 -10.49 -22.87
N ILE A 152 -0.16 -11.57 -22.11
CA ILE A 152 0.28 -12.87 -22.68
C ILE A 152 -0.89 -13.71 -23.18
N LEU A 153 -2.13 -13.43 -22.75
CA LEU A 153 -3.29 -14.28 -23.04
C LEU A 153 -4.08 -13.90 -24.30
N THR A 154 -3.72 -12.83 -25.02
CA THR A 154 -4.51 -12.36 -26.18
C THR A 154 -3.97 -12.76 -27.55
N THR A 155 -2.87 -13.50 -27.65
CA THR A 155 -2.26 -13.85 -28.96
C THR A 155 -2.24 -15.33 -29.30
N THR A 156 -2.89 -16.20 -28.53
CA THR A 156 -3.03 -17.65 -28.87
C THR A 156 -4.35 -17.99 -29.54
N THR A 157 -4.83 -17.12 -30.43
CA THR A 157 -5.84 -17.49 -31.44
C THR A 157 -5.53 -16.78 -32.76
N LEU A 158 -4.74 -17.44 -33.62
CA LEU A 158 -4.99 -17.54 -35.05
C LEU A 158 -4.24 -18.75 -35.62
#